data_AF-A0A543Q792-F1
#
_entry.id   AF-A0A543Q792-F1
#
_cell.length_a   1.000
_cell.length_b   1.000
_cell.length_c   1.000
_cell.angle_alpha   90.00
_cell.angle_beta   90.00
_cell.angle_gamma   90.00
#
_symmetry.space_group_name_H-M   'P 1'
#
loop_
_entity.id
_entity.type
_entity.pdbx_description
1 polymer ?
#
loop_
_entity_poly.entity_id
_entity_poly.type
_entity_poly.pdbx_seq_one_letter_code
_entity_poly.pdbx_strand_id
1 'polypeptide(L)'
;MDGHEEAFEKGAIETLTWMKENVPGMIGWMVMKQFGVSAIGSFQFDPKGMLKATLGANPPEYNTNYGSQVPDKPLIPGQKPTQYLVHMEWESPEHAHMGIAHAMLDYELRQIHNEGVLAHLDKGPYYMLFGPMMEQGQWRKKLVF
;
A
#
# COMPACT_ATOMS: atom_id res chain seq x y z
N MET A 1 13.13 5.96 -4.46
CA MET A 1 14.29 6.86 -4.38
C MET A 1 13.84 8.13 -3.67
N ASP A 2 14.62 8.62 -2.70
CA ASP A 2 14.33 9.90 -2.02
C ASP A 2 14.37 11.04 -3.05
N GLY A 3 13.34 11.90 -3.08
CA GLY A 3 13.20 12.99 -4.05
C GLY A 3 12.52 12.59 -5.37
N HIS A 4 12.17 11.33 -5.56
CA HIS A 4 11.49 10.83 -6.76
C HIS A 4 10.00 10.49 -6.52
N GLU A 5 9.47 10.81 -5.34
CA GLU A 5 8.10 10.49 -4.93
C GLU A 5 7.04 11.00 -5.92
N GLU A 6 7.11 12.27 -6.32
CA GLU A 6 6.13 12.86 -7.23
C GLU A 6 6.20 12.27 -8.65
N ALA A 7 7.42 11.97 -9.12
CA ALA A 7 7.63 11.35 -10.42
C ALA A 7 7.08 9.92 -10.43
N PHE A 8 7.35 9.15 -9.38
CA PHE A 8 6.77 7.82 -9.19
C PHE A 8 5.24 7.87 -9.11
N GLU A 9 4.67 8.79 -8.33
CA GLU A 9 3.22 8.94 -8.18
C GLU A 9 2.56 9.21 -9.54
N LYS A 10 3.11 10.14 -10.33
CA LYS A 10 2.62 10.44 -11.67
C LYS A 10 2.71 9.22 -12.60
N GLY A 11 3.87 8.56 -12.67
CA GLY A 11 4.07 7.42 -13.54
C GLY A 11 3.23 6.20 -13.16
N ALA A 12 3.02 5.96 -11.86
CA ALA A 12 2.12 4.93 -11.37
C ALA A 12 0.67 5.22 -11.77
N ILE A 13 0.19 6.46 -11.61
CA ILE A 13 -1.16 6.86 -12.03
C ILE A 13 -1.34 6.69 -13.54
N GLU A 14 -0.38 7.13 -14.34
CA GLU A 14 -0.43 7.02 -15.80
C GLU A 14 -0.46 5.55 -16.25
N THR A 15 0.42 4.71 -15.69
CA THR A 15 0.44 3.26 -15.92
C THR A 15 -0.92 2.63 -15.60
N LEU A 16 -1.46 2.89 -14.41
CA LEU A 16 -2.68 2.26 -13.93
C LEU A 16 -3.93 2.74 -14.67
N THR A 17 -3.93 4.01 -15.11
CA THR A 17 -4.99 4.57 -15.95
C THR A 17 -5.00 3.88 -17.31
N TRP A 18 -3.83 3.80 -17.98
CA TRP A 18 -3.69 3.08 -19.25
C TRP A 18 -4.13 1.62 -19.11
N MET A 19 -3.69 0.93 -18.06
CA MET A 19 -4.09 -0.46 -17.83
C MET A 19 -5.60 -0.60 -17.63
N LYS A 20 -6.24 0.32 -16.89
CA LYS A 20 -7.68 0.27 -16.64
C LYS A 20 -8.50 0.47 -17.90
N GLU A 21 -8.01 1.26 -18.84
CA GLU A 21 -8.67 1.55 -20.11
C GLU A 21 -8.47 0.44 -21.15
N ASN A 22 -7.31 -0.23 -21.14
CA ASN A 22 -6.88 -1.11 -22.24
C ASN A 22 -6.78 -2.60 -21.88
N VAL A 23 -6.66 -2.95 -20.60
CA VAL A 23 -6.41 -4.33 -20.18
C VAL A 23 -7.68 -5.01 -19.68
N PRO A 24 -8.11 -6.14 -20.29
CA PRO A 24 -9.29 -6.87 -19.86
C PRO A 24 -9.21 -7.34 -18.41
N GLY A 25 -10.33 -7.29 -17.71
CA GLY A 25 -10.46 -7.78 -16.34
C GLY A 25 -9.89 -6.86 -15.26
N MET A 26 -9.36 -5.67 -15.60
CA MET A 26 -8.97 -4.69 -14.58
C MET A 26 -10.20 -4.02 -13.96
N ILE A 27 -10.41 -4.17 -12.66
CA ILE A 27 -11.58 -3.64 -11.94
C ILE A 27 -11.33 -2.21 -11.46
N GLY A 28 -10.17 -1.95 -10.88
CA GLY A 28 -9.82 -0.65 -10.32
C GLY A 28 -8.44 -0.65 -9.69
N TRP A 29 -7.99 0.53 -9.25
CA TRP A 29 -6.67 0.71 -8.67
C TRP A 29 -6.65 1.81 -7.61
N MET A 30 -5.62 1.77 -6.76
CA MET A 30 -5.32 2.79 -5.76
C MET A 30 -3.82 2.82 -5.48
N VAL A 31 -3.25 4.02 -5.38
CA VAL A 31 -1.86 4.23 -4.95
C VAL A 31 -1.86 4.70 -3.49
N MET A 32 -1.26 3.93 -2.59
CA MET A 32 -1.17 4.26 -1.17
C MET A 32 0.28 4.59 -0.80
N LYS A 33 0.50 5.74 -0.15
CA LYS A 33 1.80 6.19 0.35
C LYS A 33 1.87 5.99 1.87
N GLN A 34 2.85 5.24 2.35
CA GLN A 34 3.04 5.09 3.79
C GLN A 34 3.58 6.38 4.40
N PHE A 35 2.84 6.96 5.36
CA PHE A 35 3.26 8.18 6.07
C PHE A 35 3.57 7.95 7.56
N GLY A 36 3.32 6.75 8.08
CA GLY A 36 3.59 6.41 9.47
C GLY A 36 3.07 5.03 9.87
N VAL A 37 3.25 4.69 11.14
CA VAL A 37 2.79 3.42 11.73
C VAL A 37 2.13 3.67 13.09
N SER A 38 1.06 2.93 13.37
CA SER A 38 0.39 2.94 14.67
C SER A 38 1.12 1.99 15.64
N ALA A 39 1.73 2.51 16.70
CA ALA A 39 2.44 1.69 17.69
C ALA A 39 1.53 0.63 18.34
N ILE A 40 0.36 1.04 18.85
CA ILE A 40 -0.63 0.13 19.43
C ILE A 40 -1.15 -0.87 18.38
N GLY A 41 -1.47 -0.40 17.16
CA GLY A 41 -1.95 -1.27 16.08
C GLY A 41 -0.91 -2.30 15.61
N SER A 42 0.38 -2.02 15.85
CA SER A 42 1.51 -2.92 15.59
C SER A 42 1.92 -3.75 16.82
N PHE A 43 1.14 -3.71 17.90
CA PHE A 43 1.44 -4.42 19.16
C PHE A 43 2.78 -4.01 19.79
N GLN A 44 3.22 -2.78 19.55
CA GLN A 44 4.45 -2.19 20.08
C GLN A 44 4.14 -1.37 21.35
N PHE A 45 4.07 -2.05 22.49
CA PHE A 45 3.86 -1.43 23.79
C PHE A 45 5.16 -0.87 24.38
N ASP A 46 5.05 -0.23 25.55
CA ASP A 46 6.20 0.02 26.41
C ASP A 46 6.73 -1.30 27.02
N PRO A 47 7.94 -1.32 27.60
CA PRO A 47 8.53 -2.56 28.12
C PRO A 47 7.65 -3.25 29.18
N LYS A 48 6.93 -2.49 30.00
CA LYS A 48 6.01 -3.05 31.01
C LYS A 48 4.76 -3.66 30.37
N GLY A 49 4.16 -3.00 29.39
CA GLY A 49 3.02 -3.52 28.64
C GLY A 49 3.37 -4.80 27.90
N MET A 50 4.57 -4.88 27.32
CA MET A 50 5.00 -6.09 26.61
C MET A 50 5.10 -7.31 27.52
N LEU A 51 5.55 -7.14 28.78
CA LEU A 51 5.56 -8.23 29.77
C LEU A 51 4.15 -8.65 30.25
N LYS A 52 3.14 -7.80 30.06
CA LYS A 52 1.75 -8.02 30.46
C LYS A 52 0.84 -8.48 29.29
N ALA A 53 1.40 -8.80 28.12
CA ALA A 53 0.65 -9.40 27.02
C ALA A 53 0.29 -10.87 27.36
N THR A 54 -0.83 -11.08 28.06
CA THR A 54 -1.27 -12.40 28.56
C THR A 54 -2.29 -13.10 27.64
N LEU A 55 -2.99 -14.13 28.13
CA LEU A 55 -4.06 -14.89 27.43
C LEU A 55 -5.33 -14.06 27.12
N GLY A 56 -5.28 -12.73 27.23
CA GLY A 56 -6.34 -11.81 26.79
C GLY A 56 -7.25 -11.28 27.88
N ALA A 57 -7.45 -12.01 28.99
CA ALA A 57 -8.34 -11.56 30.07
C ALA A 57 -7.75 -10.44 30.94
N ASN A 58 -6.41 -10.34 31.02
CA ASN A 58 -5.69 -9.28 31.74
C ASN A 58 -4.78 -8.55 30.76
N PRO A 59 -5.30 -7.54 30.03
CA PRO A 59 -4.51 -6.82 29.04
C PRO A 59 -3.48 -5.89 29.70
N PRO A 60 -2.43 -5.49 28.95
CA PRO A 60 -1.55 -4.42 29.38
C PRO A 60 -2.30 -3.08 29.46
N GLU A 61 -1.74 -2.14 30.21
CA GLU A 61 -2.21 -0.75 30.20
C GLU A 61 -1.97 -0.12 28.82
N TYR A 62 -2.80 0.87 28.46
CA TYR A 62 -2.62 1.62 27.22
C TYR A 62 -1.38 2.50 27.32
N ASN A 63 -0.25 2.00 26.83
CA ASN A 63 1.02 2.72 26.82
C ASN A 63 1.96 2.20 25.73
N THR A 64 2.80 3.10 25.23
CA THR A 64 3.83 2.80 24.24
C THR A 64 5.15 3.46 24.65
N ASN A 65 6.23 3.20 23.91
CA ASN A 65 7.48 3.96 24.06
C ASN A 65 7.32 5.48 23.82
N TYR A 66 6.20 5.92 23.24
CA TYR A 66 5.87 7.32 22.97
C TYR A 66 4.83 7.87 23.97
N GLY A 67 4.50 7.12 25.03
CA GLY A 67 3.52 7.48 26.05
C GLY A 67 2.12 6.91 25.80
N SER A 68 1.18 7.37 26.61
CA SER A 68 -0.20 6.86 26.75
C SER A 68 -1.27 7.81 26.18
N GLN A 69 -0.87 8.94 25.58
CA GLN A 69 -1.82 9.87 24.97
C GLN A 69 -2.32 9.33 23.63
N VAL A 70 -3.59 9.60 23.31
CA VAL A 70 -4.17 9.27 22.00
C VAL A 70 -3.62 10.27 20.97
N PRO A 71 -2.91 9.82 19.93
CA PRO A 71 -2.20 10.73 19.05
C PRO A 71 -3.05 11.16 17.84
N ASP A 72 -2.90 12.41 17.41
CA ASP A 72 -3.52 12.92 16.17
C ASP A 72 -2.77 12.52 14.90
N LYS A 73 -1.53 12.04 15.04
CA LYS A 73 -0.63 11.59 13.96
C LYS A 73 -0.02 10.24 14.32
N PRO A 74 0.41 9.42 13.34
CA PRO A 74 1.15 8.19 13.66
C PRO A 74 2.39 8.49 14.50
N LEU A 75 2.56 7.74 15.60
CA LEU A 75 3.67 7.93 16.55
C LEU A 75 5.00 7.46 15.98
N ILE A 76 4.98 6.40 15.17
CA ILE A 76 6.16 5.90 14.48
C ILE A 76 6.17 6.54 13.09
N PRO A 77 7.27 7.23 12.70
CA PRO A 77 7.35 7.90 11.41
C PRO A 77 7.31 6.90 10.25
N GLY A 78 6.94 7.39 9.06
CA GLY A 78 7.04 6.60 7.83
C GLY A 78 8.48 6.15 7.57
N GLN A 79 8.64 4.97 6.99
CA GLN A 79 9.98 4.46 6.65
C GLN A 79 10.62 5.27 5.51
N LYS A 80 11.96 5.24 5.46
CA LYS A 80 12.75 5.74 4.32
C LYS A 80 13.66 4.62 3.80
N PRO A 81 13.74 4.39 2.47
CA PRO A 81 13.02 5.07 1.39
C PRO A 81 11.49 4.97 1.47
N THR A 82 10.78 5.95 0.93
CA THR A 82 9.31 6.03 0.99
C THR A 82 8.68 4.77 0.39
N GLN A 83 7.78 4.13 1.13
CA GLN A 83 7.07 2.95 0.66
C GLN A 83 5.74 3.33 0.02
N TYR A 84 5.50 2.75 -1.16
CA TYR A 84 4.22 2.76 -1.84
C TYR A 84 3.65 1.36 -1.92
N LEU A 85 2.32 1.27 -1.81
CA LEU A 85 1.55 0.08 -2.15
C LEU A 85 0.61 0.42 -3.29
N VAL A 86 0.81 -0.25 -4.42
CA VAL A 86 -0.07 -0.15 -5.58
C VAL A 86 -1.09 -1.28 -5.49
N HIS A 87 -2.31 -0.94 -5.08
CA HIS A 87 -3.42 -1.88 -4.99
C HIS A 87 -4.13 -1.92 -6.34
N MET A 88 -4.27 -3.11 -6.91
CA MET A 88 -4.99 -3.35 -8.16
C MET A 88 -6.00 -4.47 -7.94
N GLU A 89 -7.22 -4.25 -8.43
CA GLU A 89 -8.27 -5.25 -8.40
C GLU A 89 -8.47 -5.80 -9.80
N TRP A 90 -8.57 -7.13 -9.88
CA TRP A 90 -8.70 -7.88 -11.11
C TRP A 90 -9.82 -8.89 -10.98
N GLU A 91 -10.46 -9.21 -12.09
CA GLU A 91 -11.58 -10.17 -12.16
C GLU A 91 -11.17 -11.57 -11.70
N SER A 92 -9.96 -12.00 -12.02
CA SER A 92 -9.39 -13.27 -11.57
C SER A 92 -7.87 -13.21 -11.45
N PRO A 93 -7.24 -14.18 -10.77
CA PRO A 93 -5.78 -14.29 -10.71
C PRO A 93 -5.11 -14.38 -12.10
N GLU A 94 -5.77 -14.99 -13.08
CA GLU A 94 -5.27 -15.11 -14.46
C GLU A 94 -5.28 -13.75 -15.17
N HIS A 95 -6.35 -12.97 -14.99
CA HIS A 95 -6.42 -11.58 -15.46
C HIS A 95 -5.35 -10.72 -14.78
N ALA A 96 -5.11 -10.90 -13.48
CA ALA A 96 -4.02 -10.20 -12.79
C ALA A 96 -2.65 -10.57 -13.35
N HIS A 97 -2.38 -11.86 -13.54
CA HIS A 97 -1.10 -12.35 -14.06
C HIS A 97 -0.79 -11.80 -15.45
N MET A 98 -1.71 -11.96 -16.40
CA MET A 98 -1.51 -11.44 -17.76
C MET A 98 -1.60 -9.92 -17.81
N GLY A 99 -2.49 -9.32 -17.03
CA GLY A 99 -2.67 -7.88 -16.99
C GLY A 99 -1.41 -7.15 -16.52
N ILE A 100 -0.82 -7.57 -15.40
CA ILE A 100 0.44 -7.01 -14.91
C ILE A 100 1.58 -7.22 -15.93
N ALA A 101 1.60 -8.35 -16.64
CA ALA A 101 2.61 -8.62 -17.67
C ALA A 101 2.54 -7.66 -18.86
N HIS A 102 1.43 -6.95 -19.11
CA HIS A 102 1.35 -5.95 -20.19
C HIS A 102 2.38 -4.84 -20.02
N ALA A 103 2.77 -4.49 -18.79
CA ALA A 103 3.83 -3.51 -18.54
C ALA A 103 5.21 -3.93 -19.08
N MET A 104 5.37 -5.19 -19.51
CA MET A 104 6.56 -5.71 -20.17
C MET A 104 6.34 -6.07 -21.64
N LEU A 105 5.10 -6.38 -22.02
CA LEU A 105 4.75 -6.95 -23.33
C LEU A 105 4.19 -5.91 -24.31
N ASP A 106 3.42 -4.95 -23.81
CA ASP A 106 2.91 -3.84 -24.63
C ASP A 106 3.98 -2.74 -24.72
N TYR A 107 4.27 -2.26 -25.93
CA TYR A 107 5.35 -1.31 -26.13
C TYR A 107 5.05 0.07 -25.52
N GLU A 108 3.82 0.56 -25.67
CA GLU A 108 3.42 1.88 -25.17
C GLU A 108 3.44 1.87 -23.64
N LEU A 109 2.73 0.91 -23.03
CA LEU A 109 2.68 0.76 -21.58
C LEU A 109 4.08 0.52 -20.98
N ARG A 110 4.93 -0.25 -21.67
CA ARG A 110 6.29 -0.50 -21.19
C ARG A 110 7.12 0.77 -21.10
N GLN A 111 7.00 1.72 -22.03
CA GLN A 111 7.73 2.99 -21.92
C GLN A 111 7.24 3.80 -20.71
N ILE A 112 5.92 3.94 -20.58
CA ILE A 112 5.27 4.63 -19.46
C ILE A 112 5.74 4.04 -18.13
N HIS A 113 5.67 2.71 -17.99
CA HIS A 113 6.04 2.01 -16.76
C HIS A 113 7.55 2.05 -16.48
N ASN A 114 8.39 1.89 -17.49
CA ASN A 114 9.84 1.90 -17.30
C ASN A 114 10.33 3.27 -16.82
N GLU A 115 9.89 4.34 -17.48
CA GLU A 115 10.34 5.70 -17.20
C GLU A 115 9.64 6.28 -15.97
N GLY A 116 8.34 6.05 -15.83
CA GLY A 116 7.52 6.63 -14.76
C GLY A 116 7.50 5.83 -13.46
N VAL A 117 7.84 4.54 -13.48
CA VAL A 117 7.80 3.67 -12.29
C VAL A 117 9.18 3.10 -12.00
N LEU A 118 9.71 2.26 -12.88
CA LEU A 118 10.94 1.49 -12.60
C LEU A 118 12.16 2.37 -12.39
N ALA A 119 12.27 3.49 -13.10
CA ALA A 119 13.38 4.45 -12.96
C ALA A 119 13.43 5.15 -11.59
N HIS A 120 12.45 4.93 -10.71
CA HIS A 120 12.30 5.65 -9.44
C HIS A 120 12.31 4.72 -8.21
N LEU A 121 12.57 3.42 -8.40
CA LEU A 121 12.56 2.42 -7.35
C LEU A 121 13.96 2.19 -6.76
N ASP A 122 14.06 2.23 -5.42
CA ASP A 122 15.20 1.62 -4.71
C ASP A 122 15.02 0.11 -4.54
N LYS A 123 13.75 -0.34 -4.50
CA LYS A 123 13.36 -1.74 -4.29
C LYS A 123 12.01 -2.01 -4.94
N GLY A 124 11.84 -3.21 -5.49
CA GLY A 124 10.60 -3.67 -6.13
C GLY A 124 10.65 -3.61 -7.66
N PRO A 125 9.50 -3.74 -8.35
CA PRO A 125 8.20 -4.06 -7.77
C PRO A 125 8.12 -5.54 -7.32
N TYR A 126 7.35 -5.81 -6.26
CA TYR A 126 7.02 -7.17 -5.81
C TYR A 126 5.51 -7.25 -5.61
N TYR A 127 4.86 -8.13 -6.37
CA TYR A 127 3.40 -8.25 -6.38
C TYR A 127 2.95 -9.46 -5.56
N MET A 128 1.94 -9.25 -4.71
CA MET A 128 1.29 -10.29 -3.92
C MET A 128 -0.17 -10.41 -4.36
N LEU A 129 -0.68 -11.64 -4.46
CA LEU A 129 -2.09 -11.91 -4.77
C LEU A 129 -2.88 -12.14 -3.48
N PHE A 130 -4.07 -11.54 -3.41
CA PHE A 130 -4.97 -11.66 -2.26
C PHE A 130 -6.37 -12.04 -2.74
N GLY A 131 -7.06 -12.87 -1.97
CA GLY A 131 -8.49 -13.11 -2.11
C GLY A 131 -9.27 -12.32 -1.05
N PRO A 132 -10.08 -11.30 -1.42
CA PRO A 132 -10.86 -10.55 -0.44
C PRO A 132 -11.97 -11.44 0.14
N MET A 133 -11.82 -11.86 1.39
CA MET A 133 -12.77 -12.79 2.04
C MET A 133 -14.01 -12.09 2.60
N MET A 134 -13.82 -10.93 3.23
CA MET A 134 -14.88 -10.14 3.86
C MET A 134 -14.63 -8.67 3.61
N GLU A 135 -15.64 -7.96 3.13
CA GLU A 135 -15.55 -6.53 2.82
C GLU A 135 -16.76 -5.77 3.36
N GLN A 136 -16.50 -4.67 4.09
CA GLN A 136 -17.46 -3.59 4.25
C GLN A 136 -17.01 -2.48 3.30
N GLY A 137 -17.61 -2.42 2.11
CA GLY A 137 -17.13 -1.57 1.01
C GLY A 137 -17.72 -0.15 0.94
N GLN A 138 -18.48 0.32 1.93
CA GLN A 138 -19.17 1.62 1.82
C GLN A 138 -18.21 2.81 1.81
N TRP A 139 -16.98 2.64 2.31
CA TRP A 139 -15.93 3.67 2.28
C TRP A 139 -15.60 4.12 0.85
N ARG A 140 -15.68 3.20 -0.13
CA ARG A 140 -15.39 3.48 -1.54
C ARG A 140 -16.28 4.58 -2.13
N LYS A 141 -17.53 4.69 -1.67
CA LYS A 141 -18.48 5.74 -2.13
C LYS A 141 -18.12 7.16 -1.69
N LYS A 142 -17.25 7.29 -0.70
CA LYS A 142 -16.81 8.58 -0.14
C LYS A 142 -15.48 9.06 -0.74
N LEU A 143 -14.86 8.23 -1.57
CA LEU A 143 -13.72 8.65 -2.38
C LEU A 143 -14.25 9.43 -3.59
N VAL A 144 -13.61 10.56 -3.87
CA VAL A 144 -13.93 11.38 -5.04
C VAL A 144 -13.20 10.79 -6.25
N PHE A 145 -13.89 10.69 -7.38
CA PHE A 145 -13.31 10.39 -8.69
C PHE A 145 -12.75 11.66 -9.32
#